data_AF-K8XKV7-F1
#
_entry.id   AF-K8XKV7-F1
#
_cell.length_a   1.000
_cell.length_b   1.000
_cell.length_c   1.000
_cell.angle_alpha   90.00
_cell.angle_beta   90.00
_cell.angle_gamma   90.00
#
_symmetry.space_group_name_H-M   'P 1'
#
loop_
_entity.id
_entity.type
_entity.pdbx_description
1 polymer ?
#
loop_
_entity_poly.entity_id
_entity_poly.type
_entity_poly.pdbx_seq_one_letter_code
_entity_poly.pdbx_strand_id
1 'polypeptide(L)' 'MVGLEGTRSYGVGLARALTGAGRTMVEVECPRRQTRRRGKSDPIDARLAALQVLRMPED' A
#
# COMPACT_ATOMS: atom_id res chain seq x y z
N MET A 1 -1.61 5.67 -10.33
CA MET A 1 -1.32 5.71 -8.88
C MET A 1 -1.16 4.30 -8.32
N VAL A 2 -0.25 4.06 -7.38
CA VAL A 2 0.01 2.75 -6.75
C VAL A 2 -0.02 2.87 -5.23
N GLY A 3 -0.81 2.04 -4.55
CA GLY A 3 -0.79 1.92 -3.09
C GLY A 3 0.23 0.89 -2.63
N LEU A 4 1.11 1.26 -1.70
CA LEU A 4 2.15 0.38 -1.19
C LEU A 4 2.13 0.36 0.34
N GLU A 5 1.98 -0.83 0.92
CA GLU A 5 2.05 -1.03 2.37
C GLU A 5 3.51 -1.25 2.80
N GLY A 6 4.04 -0.30 3.58
CA GLY A 6 5.40 -0.36 4.09
C GLY A 6 6.44 -0.06 3.01
N THR A 7 6.75 1.23 2.82
CA THR A 7 7.80 1.70 1.88
C THR A 7 9.23 1.47 2.40
N ARG A 8 9.37 0.89 3.60
CA ARG A 8 10.60 0.55 4.30
C ARG A 8 10.92 -0.95 4.24
N SER A 9 12.04 -1.38 4.83
CA SER A 9 12.53 -2.77 4.83
C SER A 9 12.42 -3.41 3.43
N TYR A 10 11.58 -4.42 3.25
CA TYR A 10 11.40 -5.12 1.98
C TYR A 10 10.74 -4.27 0.88
N GLY A 11 10.01 -3.21 1.23
CA GLY A 11 9.33 -2.34 0.27
C GLY A 11 10.22 -1.27 -0.38
N VAL A 12 11.44 -1.04 0.13
CA VAL A 12 12.29 0.08 -0.34
C VAL A 12 12.71 -0.08 -1.80
N GLY A 13 13.01 -1.31 -2.23
CA GLY A 13 13.40 -1.60 -3.61
C GLY A 13 12.24 -1.40 -4.58
N LEU A 14 11.04 -1.83 -4.17
CA LEU A 14 9.82 -1.66 -4.95
C LEU A 14 9.42 -0.18 -5.05
N ALA A 15 9.48 0.57 -3.95
CA ALA A 15 9.25 2.01 -3.95
C ALA A 15 10.21 2.74 -4.91
N ARG A 16 11.52 2.43 -4.83
CA ARG A 16 12.53 3.01 -5.75
C ARG A 16 12.26 2.67 -7.21
N ALA A 17 11.90 1.43 -7.52
CA ALA A 17 11.59 1.02 -8.89
C ALA A 17 10.35 1.74 -9.44
N LEU A 18 9.30 1.88 -8.62
CA LEU A 18 8.07 2.60 -8.99
C LEU A 18 8.34 4.10 -9.21
N THR A 19 9.12 4.73 -8.33
CA THR A 19 9.54 6.13 -8.51
C THR A 19 10.38 6.30 -9.78
N GLY A 20 11.35 5.40 -10.02
CA GLY A 20 12.20 5.45 -11.23
C GLY A 20 11.41 5.26 -12.54
N ALA A 21 10.28 4.57 -12.48
CA ALA A 21 9.35 4.41 -13.60
C ALA A 21 8.35 5.58 -13.75
N GLY A 22 8.48 6.66 -12.96
CA GLY A 22 7.59 7.82 -13.01
C GLY A 22 6.17 7.53 -12.52
N ARG A 23 5.97 6.52 -11.66
CA ARG A 23 4.65 6.18 -11.12
C ARG A 23 4.41 6.89 -9.80
N THR A 24 3.26 7.56 -9.69
CA THR A 24 2.78 8.15 -8.42
C THR A 24 2.46 7.05 -7.41
N MET A 25 3.14 7.07 -6.26
CA MET A 25 3.01 6.09 -5.18
C MET A 25 2.41 6.73 -3.93
N VAL A 26 1.55 5.97 -3.26
CA VAL A 26 0.93 6.31 -1.98
C VAL A 26 1.33 5.25 -0.97
N GLU A 27 1.86 5.66 0.19
CA GLU A 27 2.05 4.75 1.30
C GLU A 27 0.71 4.49 1.99
N VAL A 28 0.35 3.21 2.11
CA VAL A 28 -0.90 2.77 2.75
C VAL A 28 -0.55 2.16 4.10
N GLU A 29 -1.16 2.66 5.18
CA GLU A 29 -0.97 2.11 6.52
C GLU A 29 -1.76 0.80 6.68
N CYS A 30 -1.12 -0.24 7.24
CA CYS A 30 -1.78 -1.50 7.55
C CYS A 30 -2.47 -1.44 8.92
N PRO A 31 -3.69 -1.99 9.08
CA PRO A 31 -4.26 -2.20 10.41
C PRO A 31 -3.33 -3.06 11.27
N ARG A 32 -3.14 -2.64 12.53
CA ARG A 32 -2.17 -3.24 13.47
C ARG A 32 -2.35 -4.77 13.56
N ARG A 33 -1.23 -5.49 13.62
CA ARG A 33 -1.15 -6.98 13.69
C ARG A 33 -2.08 -7.64 14.71
N GLN A 34 -2.50 -6.93 15.77
CA GLN A 34 -3.40 -7.43 16.82
C GLN A 34 -4.81 -7.77 16.31
N THR A 35 -5.25 -7.21 15.18
CA THR A 35 -6.59 -7.45 14.62
C THR A 35 -6.64 -8.66 13.68
N ARG A 36 -5.50 -9.30 13.37
CA ARG A 36 -5.42 -10.41 12.39
C ARG A 36 -5.94 -11.72 12.98
N ARG A 37 -7.15 -12.13 12.61
CA ARG A 37 -7.61 -13.52 12.75
C ARG A 37 -7.12 -14.33 11.54
N ARG A 38 -5.93 -14.94 11.65
CA ARG A 38 -5.31 -15.92 10.72
C ARG A 38 -5.67 -15.76 9.23
N GLY A 39 -4.77 -15.13 8.47
CA GLY A 39 -4.78 -15.14 7.00
C GLY A 39 -3.67 -14.26 6.42
N LYS A 40 -3.11 -14.64 5.25
CA LYS A 40 -1.96 -13.98 4.60
C LYS A 40 -2.42 -12.82 3.68
N SER A 41 -3.15 -11.86 4.27
CA SER A 41 -3.85 -10.74 3.64
C SER A 41 -5.35 -10.97 3.53
N ASP A 42 -6.11 -10.29 4.40
CA ASP A 42 -7.56 -10.23 4.33
C ASP A 42 -7.97 -9.48 3.05
N PRO A 43 -8.84 -10.05 2.18
CA PRO A 43 -9.31 -9.38 0.96
C PRO A 43 -9.98 -8.03 1.24
N ILE A 44 -10.53 -7.86 2.45
CA ILE A 44 -11.12 -6.61 2.92
C ILE A 44 -10.05 -5.53 3.07
N ASP A 45 -8.91 -5.84 3.68
CA ASP A 45 -7.81 -4.89 3.86
C ASP A 45 -7.24 -4.45 2.50
N ALA A 46 -7.06 -5.39 1.58
CA ALA A 46 -6.62 -5.07 0.22
C ALA A 46 -7.60 -4.15 -0.52
N ARG A 47 -8.92 -4.38 -0.35
CA ARG A 47 -9.95 -3.51 -0.93
C ARG A 47 -9.95 -2.12 -0.29
N LEU A 48 -9.80 -2.03 1.02
CA LEU A 48 -9.75 -0.74 1.74
C LEU A 48 -8.50 0.06 1.33
N ALA A 49 -7.35 -0.61 1.22
CA ALA A 49 -6.12 -0.01 0.71
C ALA A 49 -6.30 0.56 -0.71
N ALA A 50 -6.91 -0.21 -1.61
CA ALA A 50 -7.20 0.25 -2.97
C ALA A 50 -8.15 1.45 -2.99
N LEU A 51 -9.22 1.42 -2.19
CA LEU A 51 -10.16 2.54 -2.07
C LEU A 51 -9.50 3.80 -1.50
N GLN A 52 -8.56 3.67 -0.57
CA GLN A 52 -7.82 4.80 -0.03
C GLN A 52 -7.00 5.50 -1.13
N VAL A 53 -6.30 4.73 -1.96
CA VAL A 53 -5.53 5.26 -3.10
C VAL A 53 -6.47 5.94 -4.10
N LEU A 54 -7.58 5.31 -4.46
CA LEU A 54 -8.55 5.85 -5.43
C LEU A 54 -9.26 7.14 -4.96
N ARG A 55 -9.26 7.40 -3.65
CA ARG A 55 -9.88 8.61 -3.06
C ARG A 55 -8.90 9.78 -2.93
N MET A 56 -7.62 9.56 -3.20
CA MET A 56 -6.66 10.65 -3.18
C MET A 56 -6.84 11.54 -4.42
N PRO A 57 -6.78 12.86 -4.27
CA PRO A 57 -6.83 13.77 -5.41
C PRO A 57 -5.63 13.52 -6.32
N GLU A 58 -5.86 13.58 -7.63
CA GLU A 58 -4.78 13.59 -8.62
C GLU A 58 -4.32 15.05 -8.76
N ASP A 59 -3.14 15.35 -8.21
CA ASP A 59 -2.41 16.61 -8.45
C ASP A 59 -1.53 16.44 -9.70
#